data_AF-A0A1G2Y5Q4-F1
#
_entry.id   AF-A0A1G2Y5Q4-F1
#
_cell.length_a   1.000
_cell.length_b   1.000
_cell.length_c   1.000
_cell.angle_alpha   90.00
_cell.angle_beta   90.00
_cell.angle_gamma   90.00
#
_symmetry.space_group_name_H-M   'P 1'
#
loop_
_entity.id
_entity.type
_entity.pdbx_description
1 polymer ?
#
loop_
_entity_poly.entity_id
_entity_poly.type
_entity_poly.pdbx_seq_one_letter_code
_entity_poly.pdbx_strand_id
1 'polypeptide(L)'
;MTETEACKLLDISISASFARKQQAYRKIQRKLQLSIAPGNPQSERKKAWKQLTQLASAWHVLKETNNSKPFVRMMPKTLAQSWQTLASRIPVPEPVIVFLVIMVTILVIIGLFKL
;
A
#
# COMPACT_ATOMS: atom_id res chain seq x y z
N MET A 1 -6.43 -19.80 15.95
CA MET A 1 -5.12 -19.21 16.28
C MET A 1 -5.26 -17.71 16.23
N THR A 2 -4.80 -16.99 17.25
CA THR A 2 -4.96 -15.53 17.39
C THR A 2 -3.76 -14.75 16.82
N GLU A 3 -3.89 -13.43 16.60
CA GLU A 3 -2.78 -12.57 16.13
C GLU A 3 -1.60 -12.60 17.12
N THR A 4 -1.90 -12.59 18.41
CA THR A 4 -0.90 -12.66 19.49
C THR A 4 -0.11 -13.96 19.45
N GLU A 5 -0.80 -15.09 19.26
CA GLU A 5 -0.16 -16.40 19.09
C GLU A 5 0.73 -16.42 17.83
N ALA A 6 0.28 -15.81 16.74
CA ALA A 6 1.05 -15.70 15.50
C ALA A 6 2.32 -14.87 15.68
N CYS A 7 2.22 -13.72 16.35
CA CYS A 7 3.38 -12.86 16.66
C CYS A 7 4.36 -13.56 17.62
N LYS A 8 3.85 -14.31 18.61
CA LYS A 8 4.67 -15.13 19.52
C LYS A 8 5.42 -16.23 18.78
N LEU A 9 4.80 -16.88 17.80
CA LEU A 9 5.43 -17.90 16.95
C LEU A 9 6.57 -17.33 16.08
N LEU A 10 6.46 -16.06 15.70
CA LEU A 10 7.48 -15.34 14.94
C LEU A 10 8.56 -14.68 15.83
N ASP A 11 8.41 -14.75 17.15
CA ASP A 11 9.24 -14.04 18.13
C ASP A 11 9.32 -12.52 17.86
N ILE A 12 8.15 -11.91 17.59
CA ILE A 12 8.01 -10.47 17.35
C ILE A 12 6.92 -9.88 18.25
N SER A 13 7.10 -8.62 18.66
CA SER A 13 6.05 -7.81 19.28
C SER A 13 4.79 -7.67 18.41
N ILE A 14 3.61 -7.75 19.03
CA ILE A 14 2.32 -7.54 18.39
C ILE A 14 2.25 -6.17 17.69
N SER A 15 2.91 -5.15 18.25
CA SER A 15 2.97 -3.78 17.73
C SER A 15 3.91 -3.57 16.55
N ALA A 16 4.69 -4.58 16.15
CA ALA A 16 5.61 -4.44 15.03
C ALA A 16 4.88 -4.17 13.70
N SER A 17 5.52 -3.39 12.83
CA SER A 17 5.01 -3.12 11.49
C SER A 17 4.84 -4.41 10.69
N PHE A 18 3.88 -4.41 9.75
CA PHE A 18 3.63 -5.57 8.89
C PHE A 18 4.89 -6.00 8.10
N ALA A 19 5.70 -5.02 7.66
CA ALA A 19 6.98 -5.29 7.00
C ALA A 19 7.97 -6.06 7.91
N ARG A 20 8.07 -5.70 9.21
CA ARG A 20 8.88 -6.46 10.18
C ARG A 20 8.33 -7.87 10.40
N LYS A 21 7.01 -8.02 10.55
CA LYS A 21 6.35 -9.33 10.66
C LYS A 21 6.67 -10.21 9.43
N GLN A 22 6.60 -9.65 8.23
CA GLN A 22 6.95 -10.33 6.99
C GLN A 22 8.43 -10.75 6.93
N GLN A 23 9.33 -9.88 7.42
CA GLN A 23 10.76 -10.16 7.43
C GLN A 23 11.10 -11.35 8.34
N ALA A 24 10.57 -11.43 9.56
CA ALA A 24 10.82 -12.60 10.41
C ALA A 24 10.16 -13.86 9.90
N TYR A 25 8.95 -13.77 9.34
CA TYR A 25 8.34 -14.91 8.66
C TYR A 25 9.29 -15.49 7.60
N ARG A 26 9.83 -14.65 6.72
CA ARG A 26 10.80 -15.08 5.68
C ARG A 26 12.07 -15.66 6.29
N LYS A 27 12.57 -15.10 7.39
CA LYS A 27 13.77 -15.59 8.09
C LYS A 27 13.56 -17.00 8.64
N ILE A 28 12.45 -17.23 9.35
CA ILE A 28 12.12 -18.53 9.92
C ILE A 28 11.81 -19.55 8.81
N GLN A 29 11.06 -19.14 7.77
CA GLN A 29 10.76 -20.00 6.62
C GLN A 29 12.04 -20.51 5.95
N ARG A 30 13.02 -19.63 5.67
CA ARG A 30 14.31 -20.04 5.08
C ARG A 30 15.05 -21.03 5.97
N LYS A 31 15.09 -20.78 7.29
CA LYS A 31 15.73 -21.69 8.26
C LYS A 31 15.10 -23.08 8.21
N LEU A 32 13.77 -23.15 8.23
CA LEU A 32 13.04 -24.43 8.17
C LEU A 32 13.23 -25.15 6.83
N GLN A 33 13.27 -24.41 5.71
CA GLN A 33 13.54 -24.99 4.39
C GLN A 33 14.93 -25.63 4.31
N LEU A 34 15.95 -24.99 4.91
CA LEU A 34 17.29 -25.58 5.01
C LEU A 34 17.29 -26.86 5.86
N SER A 35 16.48 -26.93 6.92
CA SER A 35 16.31 -28.14 7.74
C SER A 35 15.59 -29.28 6.99
N ILE A 36 14.82 -28.98 5.94
CA ILE A 36 14.13 -29.98 5.11
C ILE A 36 15.06 -30.59 4.04
N ALA A 37 16.22 -29.96 3.78
CA ALA A 37 17.14 -30.37 2.74
C ALA A 37 17.58 -31.85 2.87
N PRO A 38 17.85 -32.53 1.72
CA PRO A 38 18.45 -33.85 1.75
C PRO A 38 19.80 -33.81 2.47
N GLY A 39 20.05 -34.78 3.35
CA GLY A 39 21.22 -34.82 4.23
C GLY A 39 20.88 -34.75 5.71
N ASN A 40 19.73 -34.15 6.08
CA ASN A 40 19.29 -34.10 7.48
C ASN A 40 18.49 -35.36 7.90
N PRO A 41 18.52 -35.74 9.19
CA PRO A 41 17.74 -36.84 9.73
C PRO A 41 16.24 -36.71 9.40
N GLN A 42 15.58 -37.84 9.15
CA GLN A 42 14.14 -37.85 8.81
C GLN A 42 13.26 -37.26 9.94
N SER A 43 13.65 -37.49 11.20
CA SER A 43 12.98 -36.91 12.38
C SER A 43 13.02 -35.38 12.35
N GLU A 44 14.17 -34.79 12.01
CA GLU A 44 14.35 -33.34 11.90
C GLU A 44 13.55 -32.77 10.72
N ARG A 45 13.58 -33.42 9.57
CA ARG A 45 12.78 -33.02 8.40
C ARG A 45 11.29 -33.03 8.71
N LYS A 46 10.79 -34.08 9.38
CA LYS A 46 9.38 -34.18 9.81
C LYS A 46 9.01 -33.08 10.80
N LYS A 47 9.88 -32.76 11.75
CA LYS A 47 9.69 -31.66 12.70
C LYS A 47 9.65 -30.31 11.98
N ALA A 48 10.57 -30.07 11.05
CA ALA A 48 10.63 -28.84 10.26
C ALA A 48 9.38 -28.67 9.38
N TRP A 49 8.88 -29.74 8.76
CA TRP A 49 7.61 -29.73 8.04
C TRP A 49 6.44 -29.31 8.93
N LYS A 50 6.30 -29.92 10.11
CA LYS A 50 5.27 -29.56 11.08
C LYS A 50 5.35 -28.08 11.48
N GLN A 51 6.55 -27.57 11.72
CA GLN A 51 6.77 -26.16 12.04
C GLN A 51 6.45 -25.24 10.87
N LEU A 52 6.75 -25.65 9.63
CA LEU A 52 6.46 -24.87 8.42
C LEU A 52 4.94 -24.75 8.21
N THR A 53 4.18 -25.81 8.46
CA THR A 53 2.70 -25.77 8.44
C THR A 53 2.14 -24.82 9.49
N GLN A 54 2.67 -24.86 10.73
CA GLN A 54 2.27 -23.93 11.80
C GLN A 54 2.64 -22.48 11.47
N LEU A 55 3.81 -22.26 10.85
CA LEU A 55 4.24 -20.95 10.39
C LEU A 55 3.32 -20.41 9.28
N ALA A 56 2.86 -21.27 8.37
CA ALA A 56 1.96 -20.90 7.29
C ALA A 56 0.58 -20.48 7.81
N SER A 57 0.01 -21.21 8.78
CA SER A 57 -1.25 -20.82 9.42
C SER A 57 -1.11 -19.51 10.20
N ALA A 58 0.00 -19.32 10.91
CA ALA A 58 0.32 -18.06 11.59
C ALA A 58 0.34 -16.87 10.62
N TRP A 59 1.01 -17.06 9.48
CA TRP A 59 1.13 -16.03 8.45
C TRP A 59 -0.20 -15.69 7.78
N HIS A 60 -1.08 -16.69 7.60
CA HIS A 60 -2.44 -16.46 7.11
C HIS A 60 -3.22 -15.51 8.02
N VAL A 61 -3.24 -15.78 9.32
CA VAL A 61 -3.91 -14.94 10.33
C VAL A 61 -3.35 -13.52 10.32
N LEU A 62 -2.04 -13.35 10.20
CA LEU A 62 -1.40 -12.03 10.13
C LEU A 62 -1.78 -11.25 8.86
N LYS A 63 -1.94 -11.93 7.72
CA LYS A 63 -2.39 -11.31 6.48
C LYS A 63 -3.85 -10.88 6.57
N GLU A 64 -4.71 -11.74 7.09
CA GLU A 64 -6.14 -11.44 7.26
C GLU A 64 -6.32 -10.25 8.20
N THR A 65 -5.69 -10.28 9.37
CA THR A 65 -5.76 -9.16 10.34
C THR A 65 -5.23 -7.85 9.78
N ASN A 66 -4.19 -7.87 8.94
CA ASN A 66 -3.69 -6.67 8.28
C ASN A 66 -4.68 -6.13 7.23
N ASN A 67 -5.35 -7.01 6.48
CA ASN A 67 -6.34 -6.62 5.48
C ASN A 67 -7.66 -6.15 6.11
N SER A 68 -8.02 -6.69 7.28
CA SER A 68 -9.21 -6.32 8.04
C SER A 68 -9.05 -5.02 8.84
N LYS A 69 -7.84 -4.47 8.97
CA LYS A 69 -7.69 -3.13 9.55
C LYS A 69 -8.40 -2.16 8.62
N PRO A 70 -9.41 -1.41 9.11
CA PRO A 70 -10.09 -0.43 8.29
C PRO A 70 -9.00 0.48 7.77
N PHE A 71 -8.82 0.48 6.46
CA PHE A 71 -8.02 1.48 5.79
C PHE A 71 -8.74 2.78 6.12
N VAL A 72 -8.29 3.48 7.17
CA VAL A 72 -8.65 4.87 7.40
C VAL A 72 -8.01 5.59 6.23
N ARG A 73 -8.71 5.52 5.11
CA ARG A 73 -8.48 6.29 3.91
C ARG A 73 -8.71 7.70 4.43
N MET A 74 -7.64 8.36 4.89
CA MET A 74 -7.60 9.81 4.85
C MET A 74 -8.02 10.12 3.43
N MET A 75 -9.26 10.59 3.27
CA MET A 75 -9.76 10.98 1.97
C MET A 75 -8.67 11.84 1.34
N PRO A 76 -8.20 11.53 0.13
CA PRO A 76 -7.33 12.46 -0.56
C PRO A 76 -8.08 13.78 -0.55
N LYS A 77 -7.45 14.81 0.04
CA LYS A 77 -7.90 16.19 -0.04
C LYS A 77 -8.46 16.39 -1.44
N THR A 78 -9.76 16.68 -1.52
CA THR A 78 -10.55 16.68 -2.76
C THR A 78 -9.77 17.33 -3.90
N LEU A 79 -9.93 16.83 -5.14
CA LEU A 79 -9.28 17.39 -6.33
C LEU A 79 -9.38 18.92 -6.43
N ALA A 80 -10.47 19.49 -5.89
CA ALA A 80 -10.67 20.93 -5.72
C ALA A 80 -9.58 21.62 -4.89
N GLN A 81 -9.16 21.05 -3.76
CA GLN A 81 -8.07 21.60 -2.93
C GLN A 81 -6.71 21.51 -3.62
N SER A 82 -6.42 20.43 -4.35
CA SER A 82 -5.20 20.35 -5.16
C SER A 82 -5.21 21.35 -6.32
N TRP A 83 -6.36 21.56 -6.98
CA TRP A 83 -6.51 22.57 -8.04
C TRP A 83 -6.33 23.99 -7.53
N GLN A 84 -6.87 24.33 -6.36
CA GLN A 84 -6.66 25.66 -5.75
C GLN A 84 -5.19 25.93 -5.40
N THR A 85 -4.45 24.90 -5.02
CA THR A 85 -3.01 25.01 -4.72
C THR A 85 -2.17 25.19 -5.99
N LEU A 86 -2.60 24.61 -7.11
CA LEU A 86 -1.96 24.80 -8.42
C LEU A 86 -2.31 26.17 -9.03
N ALA A 87 -3.58 26.56 -8.97
CA ALA A 87 -4.06 27.85 -9.48
C ALA A 87 -3.38 29.04 -8.78
N SER A 88 -3.06 28.92 -7.49
CA SER A 88 -2.35 29.96 -6.74
C SER A 88 -0.83 30.04 -7.01
N ARG A 89 -0.26 29.06 -7.71
CA ARG A 89 1.19 28.99 -8.02
C ARG A 89 1.56 29.33 -9.45
N ILE A 90 0.58 29.46 -10.34
CA ILE A 90 0.82 29.90 -11.72
C ILE A 90 0.51 31.39 -11.75
N PRO A 91 1.51 32.30 -11.70
CA PRO A 91 1.28 33.69 -12.05
C PRO A 91 0.96 33.71 -13.54
N VAL A 92 -0.33 33.67 -13.88
CA VAL A 92 -0.77 33.85 -15.25
C VAL A 92 -0.40 35.30 -15.60
N PRO A 93 0.49 35.53 -16.58
CA PRO A 93 0.84 36.88 -16.96
C PRO A 93 -0.44 37.59 -17.42
N GLU A 94 -0.72 38.78 -16.89
CA GLU A 94 -1.86 39.61 -17.29
C GLU A 94 -2.12 39.67 -18.80
N PRO A 95 -1.10 39.75 -19.70
CA PRO A 95 -1.37 39.75 -21.14
C PRO A 95 -2.06 38.49 -21.64
N VAL A 96 -1.81 37.31 -21.05
CA VAL A 96 -2.44 36.04 -21.46
C VAL A 96 -3.93 36.05 -21.17
N ILE A 97 -4.35 36.62 -20.03
CA ILE A 97 -5.77 36.76 -19.67
C ILE A 97 -6.47 37.68 -20.67
N VAL A 98 -5.85 38.82 -20.99
CA VAL A 98 -6.39 39.78 -21.96
C VAL A 98 -6.53 39.14 -23.35
N PHE A 99 -5.53 38.39 -23.81
CA PHE A 99 -5.62 37.66 -25.08
C PHE A 99 -6.78 36.66 -25.09
N LEU A 100 -6.95 35.89 -24.01
CA LEU A 100 -8.01 34.88 -23.90
C LEU A 100 -9.40 35.51 -23.93
N VAL A 101 -9.59 36.64 -23.22
CA VAL A 101 -10.85 37.40 -23.23
C VAL A 101 -11.14 37.93 -24.63
N ILE A 102 -10.17 38.57 -25.29
CA ILE A 102 -10.34 39.09 -26.65
C ILE A 102 -10.70 37.96 -27.62
N MET A 103 -10.04 36.80 -27.53
CA MET A 103 -10.29 35.64 -28.40
C MET A 103 -11.73 35.14 -28.25
N VAL A 104 -12.23 35.04 -27.01
CA VAL A 104 -13.61 34.64 -26.72
C VAL A 104 -14.60 35.69 -27.24
N THR A 105 -14.33 36.98 -27.06
CA THR A 105 -15.21 38.05 -27.57
C THR A 105 -15.31 38.02 -29.09
N ILE A 106 -14.19 37.81 -29.80
CA ILE A 106 -14.17 37.70 -31.27
C ILE A 106 -15.00 36.49 -31.73
N LEU A 107 -14.88 35.33 -31.06
CA LEU A 107 -15.67 34.15 -31.38
C LEU A 107 -17.18 34.40 -31.21
N VAL A 108 -17.59 35.11 -30.16
CA VAL A 108 -18.99 35.45 -29.92
C VAL A 108 -19.52 36.39 -31.02
N ILE A 109 -18.75 37.40 -31.40
CA ILE A 109 -19.14 38.33 -32.48
C ILE A 109 -19.28 37.59 -33.80
N ILE A 110 -18.32 36.74 -34.17
CA ILE A 110 -18.39 35.93 -35.40
C ILE A 110 -19.61 35.00 -35.36
N GLY A 111 -19.90 34.39 -34.21
CA GLY A 111 -21.07 33.55 -34.02
C GLY A 111 -22.39 34.32 -34.19
N LEU A 112 -22.47 35.57 -33.72
CA LEU A 112 -23.64 36.43 -33.86
C LEU A 112 -23.86 36.94 -35.29
N PHE A 113 -22.78 37.16 -36.06
CA PHE A 113 -22.88 37.63 -37.45
C PHE A 113 -23.06 36.51 -38.48
N LYS A 114 -22.78 35.25 -38.11
CA LYS A 114 -23.02 34.07 -38.94
C LYS A 114 -24.38 33.40 -38.68
N LEU A 115 -25.18 33.93 -37.77
CA LEU A 115 -26.57 33.54 -37.53
C LEU A 115 -27.52 34.52 -38.24
#